data_AF-A0A964FNG9-F1
#
_entry.id   AF-A0A964FNG9-F1
#
_cell.length_a   1.000
_cell.length_b   1.000
_cell.length_c   1.000
_cell.angle_alpha   90.00
_cell.angle_beta   90.00
_cell.angle_gamma   90.00
#
_symmetry.space_group_name_H-M   'P 1'
#
loop_
_entity.id
_entity.type
_entity.pdbx_description
1 polymer ?
#
loop_
_entity_poly.entity_id
_entity_poly.type
_entity_poly.pdbx_seq_one_letter_code
_entity_poly.pdbx_strand_id
1 'polypeptide(L)'
;MDGLPKIALRDFYKSDDFKAVHSVWKSEEVEKLLNFIAPDETSNCVAVFESTGTYSYFWKQQFRARGITVLVADRGMVKSTRRSLGGTDNKDDAFDALVMVALYVRHYLEIYDRRFWVSDRPTEIKQIKRCLLDLKTTVKKQTAFINTVKSRLAFEYPARAKIQSKRHGELEPDSPPGFWAWLAGRGDMISANPRSRFENHYTKEVKADRANVSSLTRQFAAQICDLHSSKAVIQNQLVELLKLEDFVKYHEVFERFGFGPIERGWILSRIFPFDSFLCMPKKAALRRFRQACGLGKVEKSSGQIAAGKGGGKWTGCSNTRSVLWTYCYTRIEPNKNKSYSPLQQELKQFFLERSRDARGAKKRGRNLADARNATCRKLADLVFRELHQALK
;
A
#
# COMPACT_ATOMS: atom_id res chain seq x y z
N MET A 1 -29.69 -13.97 32.61
CA MET A 1 -28.47 -13.90 31.76
C MET A 1 -28.41 -15.22 30.98
N ASP A 2 -29.46 -15.51 30.22
CA ASP A 2 -29.66 -16.82 29.60
C ASP A 2 -29.75 -16.58 28.10
N GLY A 3 -28.72 -17.01 27.37
CA GLY A 3 -28.53 -16.70 25.95
C GLY A 3 -27.09 -16.32 25.58
N LEU A 4 -26.23 -16.06 26.55
CA LEU A 4 -24.79 -15.95 26.31
C LEU A 4 -24.18 -17.34 26.12
N PRO A 5 -23.26 -17.55 25.15
CA PRO A 5 -22.37 -18.70 25.22
C PRO A 5 -21.62 -18.63 26.54
N LYS A 6 -21.75 -19.68 27.36
CA LYS A 6 -21.10 -19.80 28.69
C LYS A 6 -19.57 -19.91 28.63
N ILE A 7 -19.01 -19.74 27.43
CA ILE A 7 -17.59 -19.83 27.12
C ILE A 7 -17.09 -18.46 26.67
N ALA A 8 -15.82 -18.17 26.90
CA ALA A 8 -15.22 -16.93 26.41
C ALA A 8 -15.39 -16.81 24.88
N LEU A 9 -15.66 -15.59 24.38
CA LEU A 9 -15.88 -15.32 22.95
C LEU A 9 -14.77 -15.88 22.04
N ARG A 10 -13.54 -15.94 22.56
CA ARG A 10 -12.35 -16.55 21.93
C ARG A 10 -12.50 -18.06 21.70
N ASP A 11 -13.13 -18.75 22.63
CA ASP A 11 -13.27 -20.20 22.60
C ASP A 11 -14.51 -20.60 21.77
N PHE A 12 -15.57 -19.76 21.76
CA PHE A 12 -16.64 -19.84 20.77
C PHE A 12 -16.09 -19.69 19.34
N TYR A 13 -15.19 -18.73 19.09
CA TYR A 13 -14.55 -18.55 17.78
C TYR A 13 -13.81 -19.80 17.25
N LYS A 14 -13.35 -20.68 18.13
CA LYS A 14 -12.67 -21.93 17.77
C LYS A 14 -13.59 -23.15 17.74
N SER A 15 -14.85 -23.00 18.19
CA SER A 15 -15.80 -24.10 18.26
C SER A 15 -16.24 -24.54 16.87
N ASP A 16 -16.68 -25.78 16.77
CA ASP A 16 -17.25 -26.30 15.53
C ASP A 16 -18.61 -25.66 15.23
N ASP A 17 -19.34 -25.19 16.25
CA ASP A 17 -20.56 -24.38 16.10
C ASP A 17 -20.27 -23.08 15.34
N PHE A 18 -19.17 -22.40 15.65
CA PHE A 18 -18.78 -21.19 14.95
C PHE A 18 -18.43 -21.47 13.47
N LYS A 19 -17.76 -22.59 13.19
CA LYS A 19 -17.46 -23.01 11.82
C LYS A 19 -18.72 -23.38 11.03
N ALA A 20 -19.72 -23.96 11.69
CA ALA A 20 -21.03 -24.27 11.11
C ALA A 20 -21.87 -23.00 10.86
N VAL A 21 -21.85 -22.01 11.76
CA VAL A 21 -22.50 -20.71 11.54
C VAL A 21 -21.83 -19.94 10.40
N HIS A 22 -20.50 -20.05 10.26
CA HIS A 22 -19.76 -19.40 9.17
C HIS A 22 -20.02 -20.03 7.78
N SER A 23 -20.46 -21.29 7.70
CA SER A 23 -20.78 -21.94 6.42
C SER A 23 -22.19 -21.64 5.93
N VAL A 24 -23.09 -21.16 6.81
CA VAL A 24 -24.48 -20.82 6.48
C VAL A 24 -24.63 -19.30 6.44
N TRP A 25 -24.44 -18.74 5.25
CA TRP A 25 -24.67 -17.32 5.00
C TRP A 25 -26.17 -16.99 5.16
N LYS A 26 -26.51 -16.10 6.10
CA LYS A 26 -27.89 -15.65 6.50
C LYS A 26 -28.66 -16.62 7.42
N SER A 27 -28.15 -16.85 8.62
CA SER A 27 -28.85 -17.64 9.64
C SER A 27 -29.39 -16.80 10.81
N GLU A 28 -30.41 -17.32 11.48
CA GLU A 28 -31.13 -16.72 12.62
C GLU A 28 -30.20 -16.44 13.82
N GLU A 29 -29.09 -17.16 13.93
CA GLU A 29 -28.13 -17.08 15.03
C GLU A 29 -27.25 -15.82 14.97
N VAL A 30 -26.87 -15.36 13.77
CA VAL A 30 -26.15 -14.10 13.60
C VAL A 30 -27.04 -12.93 14.00
N GLU A 31 -28.30 -12.98 13.60
CA GLU A 31 -29.30 -11.97 13.97
C GLU A 31 -29.55 -11.96 15.49
N LYS A 32 -29.65 -13.13 16.15
CA LYS A 32 -29.75 -13.23 17.62
C LYS A 32 -28.54 -12.60 18.32
N LEU A 33 -27.32 -12.87 17.86
CA LEU A 33 -26.11 -12.30 18.45
C LEU A 33 -26.04 -10.78 18.23
N LEU A 34 -26.40 -10.30 17.05
CA LEU A 34 -26.42 -8.87 16.76
C LEU A 34 -27.51 -8.15 17.56
N ASN A 35 -28.70 -8.75 17.72
CA ASN A 35 -29.79 -8.23 18.58
C ASN A 35 -29.38 -8.21 20.06
N PHE A 36 -28.55 -9.15 20.48
CA PHE A 36 -27.99 -9.16 21.83
C PHE A 36 -26.96 -8.03 22.04
N ILE A 37 -26.06 -7.81 21.06
CA ILE A 37 -24.98 -6.81 21.14
C ILE A 37 -25.53 -5.38 20.99
N ALA A 38 -26.55 -5.22 20.16
CA ALA A 38 -27.22 -3.95 19.90
C ALA A 38 -28.72 -4.19 19.69
N PRO A 39 -29.50 -4.24 20.79
CA PRO A 39 -30.96 -4.29 20.71
C PRO A 39 -31.49 -3.05 19.96
N ASP A 40 -32.64 -3.18 19.29
CA ASP A 40 -33.23 -2.22 18.32
C ASP A 40 -33.47 -0.77 18.84
N GLU A 41 -33.11 -0.46 20.08
CA GLU A 41 -33.29 0.86 20.72
C GLU A 41 -31.99 1.65 21.01
N THR A 42 -30.80 1.08 20.78
CA THR A 42 -29.53 1.79 21.09
C THR A 42 -28.88 2.43 19.88
N SER A 43 -29.42 3.57 19.45
CA SER A 43 -28.92 4.42 18.36
C SER A 43 -27.49 5.01 18.55
N ASN A 44 -26.73 4.57 19.57
CA ASN A 44 -25.41 5.11 19.94
C ASN A 44 -24.32 4.04 20.15
N CYS A 45 -24.55 2.78 19.78
CA CYS A 45 -23.53 1.73 19.93
C CYS A 45 -22.34 1.96 18.99
N VAL A 46 -21.12 1.74 19.51
CA VAL A 46 -19.86 1.81 18.75
C VAL A 46 -19.09 0.51 18.91
N ALA A 47 -18.80 -0.16 17.79
CA ALA A 47 -18.00 -1.37 17.76
C ALA A 47 -16.54 -1.03 17.42
N VAL A 48 -15.60 -1.37 18.31
CA VAL A 48 -14.17 -1.12 18.12
C VAL A 48 -13.45 -2.44 17.86
N PHE A 49 -12.79 -2.53 16.71
CA PHE A 49 -12.06 -3.72 16.29
C PHE A 49 -10.55 -3.51 16.29
N GLU A 50 -9.78 -4.52 16.64
CA GLU A 50 -8.36 -4.55 16.31
C GLU A 50 -8.20 -4.54 14.77
N SER A 51 -7.08 -4.02 14.28
CA SER A 51 -6.67 -4.14 12.87
C SER A 51 -6.24 -5.56 12.51
N THR A 52 -7.19 -6.51 12.56
CA THR A 52 -7.00 -7.92 12.20
C THR A 52 -7.53 -8.23 10.80
N GLY A 53 -7.19 -9.42 10.27
CA GLY A 53 -7.39 -9.83 8.87
C GLY A 53 -8.85 -10.04 8.43
N THR A 54 -9.03 -10.89 7.42
CA THR A 54 -10.27 -11.16 6.67
C THR A 54 -11.51 -11.39 7.54
N TYR A 55 -11.36 -12.01 8.71
CA TYR A 55 -12.48 -12.28 9.63
C TYR A 55 -13.17 -11.02 10.16
N SER A 56 -12.41 -9.98 10.48
CA SER A 56 -12.99 -8.72 10.98
C SER A 56 -13.85 -8.03 9.93
N TYR A 57 -13.65 -8.32 8.64
CA TYR A 57 -14.44 -7.74 7.56
C TYR A 57 -15.92 -8.12 7.66
N PHE A 58 -16.21 -9.40 7.93
CA PHE A 58 -17.57 -9.90 8.08
C PHE A 58 -18.33 -9.12 9.15
N TRP A 59 -17.82 -9.09 10.39
CA TRP A 59 -18.48 -8.40 11.50
C TRP A 59 -18.61 -6.90 11.27
N LYS A 60 -17.59 -6.26 10.70
CA LYS A 60 -17.66 -4.84 10.35
C LYS A 60 -18.79 -4.56 9.36
N GLN A 61 -19.03 -5.45 8.40
CA GLN A 61 -20.11 -5.32 7.44
C GLN A 61 -21.48 -5.52 8.11
N GLN A 62 -21.64 -6.54 8.95
CA GLN A 62 -22.90 -6.80 9.66
C GLN A 62 -23.29 -5.66 10.60
N PHE A 63 -22.35 -5.16 11.40
CA PHE A 63 -22.60 -4.03 12.30
C PHE A 63 -22.96 -2.75 11.53
N ARG A 64 -22.31 -2.47 10.39
CA ARG A 64 -22.66 -1.33 9.54
C ARG A 64 -24.03 -1.44 8.91
N ALA A 65 -24.44 -2.64 8.49
CA ALA A 65 -25.76 -2.87 7.91
C ALA A 65 -26.88 -2.52 8.90
N ARG A 66 -26.60 -2.58 10.20
CA ARG A 66 -27.49 -2.18 11.30
C ARG A 66 -27.28 -0.74 11.79
N GLY A 67 -26.53 0.08 11.06
CA GLY A 67 -26.26 1.48 11.43
C GLY A 67 -25.28 1.66 12.60
N ILE A 68 -24.63 0.59 13.08
CA ILE A 68 -23.67 0.68 14.18
C ILE A 68 -22.36 1.29 13.68
N THR A 69 -21.84 2.26 14.43
CA THR A 69 -20.56 2.88 14.10
C THR A 69 -19.42 1.90 14.34
N VAL A 70 -18.61 1.66 13.32
CA VAL A 70 -17.52 0.67 13.36
C VAL A 70 -16.17 1.38 13.26
N LEU A 71 -15.37 1.26 14.32
CA LEU A 71 -14.03 1.83 14.41
C LEU A 71 -12.97 0.75 14.43
N VAL A 72 -11.76 1.10 13.95
CA VAL A 72 -10.61 0.20 13.98
C VAL A 72 -9.48 0.81 14.81
N ALA A 73 -9.04 0.07 15.82
CA ALA A 73 -7.91 0.38 16.66
C ALA A 73 -6.56 0.01 16.02
N ASP A 74 -5.58 0.89 16.16
CA ASP A 74 -4.20 0.68 15.74
C ASP A 74 -3.55 -0.36 16.66
N ARG A 75 -3.05 -1.44 16.06
CA ARG A 75 -2.44 -2.56 16.77
C ARG A 75 -1.23 -2.15 17.61
N GLY A 76 -0.44 -1.19 17.12
CA GLY A 76 0.71 -0.69 17.86
C GLY A 76 0.29 0.03 19.13
N MET A 77 -0.80 0.81 19.05
CA MET A 77 -1.38 1.51 20.18
C MET A 77 -2.01 0.55 21.19
N VAL A 78 -2.80 -0.44 20.74
CA VAL A 78 -3.34 -1.49 21.64
C VAL A 78 -2.22 -2.14 22.44
N LYS A 79 -1.13 -2.54 21.76
CA LYS A 79 0.04 -3.13 22.45
C LYS A 79 0.73 -2.15 23.42
N SER A 80 0.82 -0.87 23.06
CA SER A 80 1.47 0.14 23.91
C SER A 80 0.63 0.42 25.16
N THR A 81 -0.67 0.60 24.99
CA THR A 81 -1.61 0.91 26.05
C THR A 81 -1.76 -0.26 27.02
N ARG A 82 -1.82 -1.49 26.49
CA ARG A 82 -1.78 -2.72 27.30
C ARG A 82 -0.61 -2.70 28.29
N ARG A 83 0.60 -2.41 27.80
CA ARG A 83 1.81 -2.32 28.64
C ARG A 83 1.72 -1.18 29.66
N SER A 84 1.20 -0.02 29.27
CA SER A 84 1.03 1.10 30.22
C SER A 84 0.01 0.81 31.32
N LEU A 85 -0.96 -0.07 31.06
CA LEU A 85 -1.97 -0.50 32.02
C LEU A 85 -1.53 -1.74 32.83
N GLY A 86 -0.24 -2.08 32.83
CA GLY A 86 0.31 -3.20 33.61
C GLY A 86 0.11 -4.59 32.99
N GLY A 87 -0.40 -4.67 31.76
CA GLY A 87 -0.56 -5.94 31.06
C GLY A 87 0.75 -6.49 30.49
N THR A 88 0.80 -7.81 30.29
CA THR A 88 1.97 -8.49 29.72
C THR A 88 2.08 -8.29 28.20
N ASP A 89 3.24 -8.59 27.61
CA ASP A 89 3.42 -8.59 26.16
C ASP A 89 2.60 -9.70 25.44
N ASN A 90 2.09 -10.67 26.20
CA ASN A 90 1.26 -11.75 25.67
C ASN A 90 -0.12 -11.21 25.27
N LYS A 91 -0.67 -11.80 24.21
CA LYS A 91 -2.01 -11.43 23.73
C LYS A 91 -3.05 -12.04 24.66
N ASP A 92 -3.91 -11.21 25.19
CA ASP A 92 -5.10 -11.59 25.96
C ASP A 92 -6.28 -10.86 25.32
N ASP A 93 -7.15 -11.59 24.65
CA ASP A 93 -8.24 -11.00 23.88
C ASP A 93 -9.27 -10.26 24.77
N ALA A 94 -9.48 -10.71 26.02
CA ALA A 94 -10.40 -10.05 26.95
C ALA A 94 -9.80 -8.73 27.47
N PHE A 95 -8.52 -8.75 27.85
CA PHE A 95 -7.82 -7.54 28.26
C PHE A 95 -7.63 -6.57 27.10
N ASP A 96 -7.30 -7.06 25.90
CA ASP A 96 -7.20 -6.24 24.68
C ASP A 96 -8.55 -5.58 24.32
N ALA A 97 -9.68 -6.24 24.57
CA ALA A 97 -11.01 -5.64 24.40
C ALA A 97 -11.21 -4.44 25.34
N LEU A 98 -10.87 -4.56 26.62
CA LEU A 98 -10.92 -3.45 27.59
C LEU A 98 -9.95 -2.32 27.20
N VAL A 99 -8.75 -2.67 26.73
CA VAL A 99 -7.78 -1.69 26.21
C VAL A 99 -8.37 -0.92 25.02
N MET A 100 -9.08 -1.58 24.10
CA MET A 100 -9.73 -0.91 22.97
C MET A 100 -10.85 0.03 23.41
N VAL A 101 -11.63 -0.34 24.43
CA VAL A 101 -12.63 0.56 25.04
C VAL A 101 -11.94 1.78 25.67
N ALA A 102 -10.87 1.57 26.44
CA ALA A 102 -10.10 2.68 27.01
C ALA A 102 -9.50 3.59 25.93
N LEU A 103 -9.03 3.03 24.81
CA LEU A 103 -8.55 3.80 23.67
C LEU A 103 -9.66 4.62 23.02
N TYR A 104 -10.86 4.06 22.88
CA TYR A 104 -12.02 4.77 22.38
C TYR A 104 -12.39 5.94 23.29
N VAL A 105 -12.59 5.69 24.59
CA VAL A 105 -12.96 6.76 25.55
C VAL A 105 -11.91 7.87 25.54
N ARG A 106 -10.63 7.52 25.75
CA ARG A 106 -9.56 8.50 25.91
C ARG A 106 -9.24 9.26 24.62
N HIS A 107 -9.09 8.55 23.49
CA HIS A 107 -8.59 9.16 22.26
C HIS A 107 -9.67 9.56 21.27
N TYR A 108 -10.85 8.93 21.32
CA TYR A 108 -11.95 9.24 20.42
C TYR A 108 -12.96 10.22 21.05
N LEU A 109 -13.31 10.04 22.33
CA LEU A 109 -14.28 10.90 23.02
C LEU A 109 -13.65 12.11 23.74
N GLU A 110 -12.68 11.88 24.63
CA GLU A 110 -12.20 12.92 25.58
C GLU A 110 -11.19 13.89 24.97
N ILE A 111 -10.10 13.38 24.38
CA ILE A 111 -8.99 14.22 23.91
C ILE A 111 -9.33 14.90 22.56
N TYR A 112 -10.42 14.48 21.91
CA TYR A 112 -10.83 14.90 20.56
C TYR A 112 -9.67 14.81 19.53
N ASP A 113 -8.70 13.91 19.73
CA ASP A 113 -7.69 13.52 18.74
C ASP A 113 -8.33 12.49 17.81
N ARG A 114 -9.39 12.93 17.09
CA ARG A 114 -10.35 12.08 16.35
C ARG A 114 -9.73 11.11 15.33
N ARG A 115 -8.43 11.14 15.07
CA ARG A 115 -7.88 10.59 13.84
C ARG A 115 -6.55 9.94 14.12
N PHE A 116 -6.54 8.60 14.08
CA PHE A 116 -5.49 7.68 13.60
C PHE A 116 -5.37 6.42 14.46
N TRP A 117 -5.58 6.51 15.78
CA TRP A 117 -5.44 5.35 16.67
C TRP A 117 -6.70 4.51 16.75
N VAL A 118 -7.87 5.14 16.68
CA VAL A 118 -9.17 4.50 16.56
C VAL A 118 -9.90 5.28 15.48
N SER A 119 -10.21 4.66 14.34
CA SER A 119 -10.82 5.38 13.22
C SER A 119 -11.66 4.47 12.35
N ASP A 120 -12.74 5.01 11.77
CA ASP A 120 -13.27 4.47 10.53
C ASP A 120 -12.55 5.12 9.35
N ARG A 121 -11.96 4.29 8.50
CA ARG A 121 -11.35 4.75 7.26
C ARG A 121 -12.45 4.78 6.19
N PRO A 122 -12.59 5.90 5.45
CA PRO A 122 -13.52 5.99 4.32
C PRO A 122 -13.36 4.81 3.35
N THR A 123 -14.46 4.38 2.75
CA THR A 123 -14.51 3.17 1.91
C THR A 123 -13.61 3.31 0.68
N GLU A 124 -13.58 4.51 0.12
CA GLU A 124 -12.79 4.94 -1.04
C GLU A 124 -11.30 4.78 -0.73
N ILE A 125 -10.86 5.20 0.46
CA ILE A 125 -9.47 5.03 0.91
C ILE A 125 -9.11 3.56 1.10
N LYS A 126 -10.05 2.74 1.59
CA LYS A 126 -9.85 1.29 1.70
C LYS A 126 -9.70 0.66 0.31
N GLN A 127 -10.52 1.05 -0.65
CA GLN A 127 -10.47 0.59 -2.05
C GLN A 127 -9.16 1.03 -2.74
N ILE A 128 -8.75 2.29 -2.61
CA ILE A 128 -7.46 2.80 -3.11
C ILE A 128 -6.30 1.95 -2.56
N LYS A 129 -6.28 1.72 -1.24
CA LYS A 129 -5.24 0.91 -0.61
C LYS A 129 -5.25 -0.53 -1.14
N ARG A 130 -6.43 -1.09 -1.42
CA ARG A 130 -6.57 -2.43 -2.00
C ARG A 130 -6.00 -2.49 -3.41
N CYS A 131 -6.39 -1.57 -4.29
CA CYS A 131 -5.83 -1.46 -5.65
C CYS A 131 -4.31 -1.37 -5.63
N LEU A 132 -3.73 -0.56 -4.74
CA LEU A 132 -2.27 -0.40 -4.62
C LEU A 132 -1.55 -1.68 -4.15
N LEU A 133 -2.14 -2.42 -3.22
CA LEU A 133 -1.60 -3.70 -2.75
C LEU A 133 -1.71 -4.78 -3.82
N ASP A 134 -2.83 -4.81 -4.54
CA ASP A 134 -3.07 -5.75 -5.64
C ASP A 134 -2.11 -5.45 -6.80
N LEU A 135 -1.94 -4.18 -7.20
CA LEU A 135 -0.92 -3.76 -8.18
C LEU A 135 0.48 -4.21 -7.79
N LYS A 136 0.88 -3.99 -6.54
CA LYS A 136 2.20 -4.42 -6.04
C LYS A 136 2.37 -5.94 -6.17
N THR A 137 1.34 -6.70 -5.81
CA THR A 137 1.36 -8.17 -5.86
C THR A 137 1.41 -8.67 -7.30
N THR A 138 0.59 -8.09 -8.18
CA THR A 138 0.52 -8.42 -9.61
C THR A 138 1.86 -8.13 -10.30
N VAL A 139 2.49 -6.98 -10.05
CA VAL A 139 3.81 -6.65 -10.60
C VAL A 139 4.89 -7.64 -10.12
N LYS A 140 4.86 -8.04 -8.85
CA LYS A 140 5.79 -9.04 -8.31
C LYS A 140 5.62 -10.38 -9.00
N LYS A 141 4.39 -10.87 -9.15
CA LYS A 141 4.07 -12.12 -9.86
C LYS A 141 4.51 -12.05 -11.33
N GLN A 142 4.19 -10.97 -12.02
CA GLN A 142 4.58 -10.76 -13.42
C GLN A 142 6.10 -10.79 -13.59
N THR A 143 6.83 -10.12 -12.69
CA THR A 143 8.31 -10.12 -12.71
C THR A 143 8.87 -11.53 -12.50
N ALA A 144 8.28 -12.33 -11.61
CA ALA A 144 8.68 -13.71 -11.39
C ALA A 144 8.49 -14.56 -12.67
N PHE A 145 7.33 -14.47 -13.32
CA PHE A 145 7.10 -15.17 -14.59
C PHE A 145 8.04 -14.70 -15.70
N ILE A 146 8.27 -13.39 -15.85
CA ILE A 146 9.23 -12.85 -16.83
C ILE A 146 10.62 -13.45 -16.61
N ASN A 147 11.10 -13.51 -15.37
CA ASN A 147 12.41 -14.08 -15.07
C ASN A 147 12.46 -15.58 -15.37
N THR A 148 11.42 -16.34 -15.00
CA THR A 148 11.31 -17.76 -15.33
C THR A 148 11.37 -17.98 -16.84
N VAL A 149 10.58 -17.23 -17.61
CA VAL A 149 10.57 -17.34 -19.08
C VAL A 149 11.93 -16.98 -19.66
N LYS A 150 12.57 -15.90 -19.20
CA LYS A 150 13.91 -15.51 -19.66
C LYS A 150 14.96 -16.60 -19.42
N SER A 151 14.92 -17.25 -18.25
CA SER A 151 15.83 -18.35 -17.93
C SER A 151 15.60 -19.54 -18.86
N ARG A 152 14.34 -19.87 -19.20
CA ARG A 152 14.04 -20.95 -20.15
C ARG A 152 14.46 -20.58 -21.57
N LEU A 153 14.17 -19.36 -22.01
CA LEU A 153 14.58 -18.85 -23.32
C LEU A 153 16.11 -18.83 -23.48
N ALA A 154 16.90 -18.76 -22.41
CA ALA A 154 18.36 -18.86 -22.50
C ALA A 154 18.83 -20.19 -23.12
N PHE A 155 18.03 -21.25 -23.03
CA PHE A 155 18.29 -22.55 -23.64
C PHE A 155 17.40 -22.79 -24.86
N GLU A 156 16.12 -22.43 -24.78
CA GLU A 156 15.12 -22.72 -25.82
C GLU A 156 15.16 -21.73 -27.00
N TYR A 157 15.59 -20.48 -26.78
CA TYR A 157 15.65 -19.44 -27.80
C TYR A 157 16.62 -18.31 -27.41
N PRO A 158 17.95 -18.58 -27.40
CA PRO A 158 18.95 -17.73 -26.75
C PRO A 158 18.96 -16.29 -27.29
N ALA A 159 18.70 -16.13 -28.60
CA ALA A 159 18.63 -14.82 -29.27
C ALA A 159 17.59 -13.85 -28.67
N ARG A 160 16.57 -14.36 -27.95
CA ARG A 160 15.52 -13.56 -27.32
C ARG A 160 15.50 -13.64 -25.79
N ALA A 161 16.44 -14.32 -25.15
CA ALA A 161 16.50 -14.48 -23.70
C ALA A 161 16.60 -13.13 -22.93
N LYS A 162 17.27 -12.13 -23.53
CA LYS A 162 17.49 -10.81 -22.92
C LYS A 162 16.44 -9.76 -23.32
N ILE A 163 15.31 -10.17 -23.90
CA ILE A 163 14.29 -9.23 -24.35
C ILE A 163 13.82 -8.29 -23.23
N GLN A 164 13.70 -7.02 -23.57
CA GLN A 164 13.10 -6.01 -22.71
C GLN A 164 11.75 -5.63 -23.31
N SER A 165 10.69 -5.72 -22.51
CA SER A 165 9.40 -5.16 -22.87
C SER A 165 9.52 -3.65 -22.81
N LYS A 166 9.76 -3.03 -23.97
CA LYS A 166 9.59 -1.59 -24.12
C LYS A 166 8.10 -1.32 -24.16
N ARG A 167 7.62 -0.52 -23.21
CA ARG A 167 6.24 -0.04 -23.21
C ARG A 167 6.22 1.33 -23.87
N HIS A 168 5.34 1.48 -24.84
CA HIS A 168 5.00 2.76 -25.46
C HIS A 168 3.52 3.01 -25.17
N GLY A 169 3.18 4.16 -24.59
CA GLY A 169 1.79 4.54 -24.30
C GLY A 169 1.20 4.05 -22.97
N GLU A 170 -0.12 4.22 -22.86
CA GLU A 170 -0.94 3.91 -21.69
C GLU A 170 -1.07 2.40 -21.43
N LEU A 171 -1.67 2.03 -20.30
CA LEU A 171 -1.71 0.64 -19.87
C LEU A 171 -3.09 0.11 -20.21
N GLU A 172 -3.22 -0.49 -21.39
CA GLU A 172 -4.51 -0.97 -21.84
C GLU A 172 -4.69 -2.46 -21.50
N PRO A 173 -5.88 -2.86 -21.00
CA PRO A 173 -6.18 -4.27 -20.76
C PRO A 173 -6.00 -5.15 -22.00
N ASP A 174 -6.40 -4.63 -23.16
CA ASP A 174 -6.45 -5.40 -24.41
C ASP A 174 -5.20 -5.26 -25.28
N SER A 175 -4.15 -4.58 -24.77
CA SER A 175 -2.89 -4.40 -25.49
C SER A 175 -1.73 -5.09 -24.75
N PRO A 176 -1.61 -6.42 -24.83
CA PRO A 176 -0.55 -7.15 -24.15
C PRO A 176 0.84 -6.80 -24.73
N PRO A 177 1.93 -7.01 -23.96
CA PRO A 177 3.26 -6.68 -24.46
C PRO A 177 3.65 -7.56 -25.66
N GLY A 178 4.03 -6.92 -26.75
CA GLY A 178 4.12 -7.54 -28.08
C GLY A 178 4.84 -8.90 -28.15
N PHE A 179 6.03 -9.00 -27.56
CA PHE A 179 6.80 -10.25 -27.58
C PHE A 179 6.15 -11.37 -26.76
N TRP A 180 5.60 -11.05 -25.59
CA TRP A 180 4.98 -12.05 -24.72
C TRP A 180 3.68 -12.57 -25.32
N ALA A 181 2.90 -11.68 -25.95
CA ALA A 181 1.68 -12.06 -26.66
C ALA A 181 1.98 -12.99 -27.85
N TRP A 182 2.98 -12.65 -28.68
CA TRP A 182 3.44 -13.54 -29.75
C TRP A 182 3.92 -14.89 -29.23
N LEU A 183 4.75 -14.91 -28.18
CA LEU A 183 5.28 -16.13 -27.59
C LEU A 183 4.17 -17.03 -27.03
N ALA A 184 3.13 -16.42 -26.46
CA ALA A 184 1.94 -17.08 -25.94
C ALA A 184 0.98 -17.61 -27.03
N GLY A 185 1.25 -17.34 -28.31
CA GLY A 185 0.34 -17.68 -29.41
C GLY A 185 -0.83 -16.70 -29.58
N ARG A 186 -0.82 -15.56 -28.88
CA ARG A 186 -1.81 -14.48 -28.94
C ARG A 186 -1.36 -13.36 -29.90
N GLY A 187 -0.84 -13.76 -31.06
CA GLY A 187 -0.25 -12.85 -32.04
C GLY A 187 -1.26 -11.98 -32.79
N ASP A 188 -2.54 -12.31 -32.69
CA ASP A 188 -3.71 -11.54 -33.13
C ASP A 188 -3.93 -10.28 -32.29
N MET A 189 -3.56 -10.30 -31.01
CA MET A 189 -3.68 -9.16 -30.09
C MET A 189 -2.58 -8.09 -30.27
N ILE A 190 -1.73 -8.21 -31.29
CA ILE A 190 -0.61 -7.30 -31.54
C ILE A 190 -0.62 -6.85 -33.00
N SER A 191 -0.06 -5.68 -33.28
CA SER A 191 0.00 -5.17 -34.65
C SER A 191 0.79 -6.11 -35.58
N ALA A 192 0.37 -6.14 -36.86
CA ALA A 192 0.88 -7.08 -37.86
C ALA A 192 2.40 -6.98 -38.07
N ASN A 193 2.97 -5.77 -37.99
CA ASN A 193 4.41 -5.54 -38.20
C ASN A 193 5.28 -6.22 -37.11
N PRO A 194 5.10 -5.94 -35.81
CA PRO A 194 5.77 -6.68 -34.74
C PRO A 194 5.58 -8.20 -34.81
N ARG A 195 4.35 -8.66 -35.10
CA ARG A 195 4.02 -10.08 -35.23
C ARG A 195 4.89 -10.76 -36.28
N SER A 196 4.85 -10.25 -37.51
CA SER A 196 5.59 -10.78 -38.65
C SER A 196 7.10 -10.78 -38.39
N ARG A 197 7.61 -9.73 -37.75
CA ARG A 197 9.02 -9.64 -37.37
C ARG A 197 9.44 -10.73 -36.37
N PHE A 198 8.60 -11.02 -35.37
CA PHE A 198 8.91 -12.07 -34.41
C PHE A 198 8.82 -13.45 -35.04
N GLU A 199 7.82 -13.69 -35.87
CA GLU A 199 7.62 -14.94 -36.59
C GLU A 199 8.80 -15.24 -37.53
N ASN A 200 9.13 -14.31 -38.43
CA ASN A 200 10.23 -14.47 -39.39
C ASN A 200 11.57 -14.76 -38.70
N HIS A 201 11.84 -14.08 -37.58
CA HIS A 201 13.05 -14.32 -36.81
C HIS A 201 13.02 -15.71 -36.14
N TYR A 202 11.89 -16.11 -35.56
CA TYR A 202 11.77 -17.42 -34.94
C TYR A 202 11.91 -18.54 -35.97
N THR A 203 11.23 -18.45 -37.11
CA THR A 203 11.36 -19.42 -38.21
C THR A 203 12.81 -19.54 -38.68
N LYS A 204 13.55 -18.43 -38.79
CA LYS A 204 14.97 -18.45 -39.14
C LYS A 204 15.82 -19.21 -38.12
N GLU A 205 15.55 -19.03 -36.83
CA GLU A 205 16.30 -19.70 -35.77
C GLU A 205 15.94 -21.18 -35.62
N VAL A 206 14.67 -21.54 -35.85
CA VAL A 206 14.22 -22.95 -35.91
C VAL A 206 14.87 -23.67 -37.09
N LYS A 207 14.89 -23.06 -38.28
CA LYS A 207 15.57 -23.62 -39.46
C LYS A 207 17.06 -23.84 -39.26
N ALA A 208 17.67 -23.08 -38.35
CA ALA A 208 19.08 -23.20 -38.01
C ALA A 208 19.34 -24.05 -36.75
N ASP A 209 18.32 -24.75 -36.24
CA ASP A 209 18.35 -25.59 -35.04
C ASP A 209 18.85 -24.86 -33.77
N ARG A 210 18.55 -23.57 -33.66
CA ARG A 210 18.93 -22.71 -32.51
C ARG A 210 17.75 -22.30 -31.65
N ALA A 211 16.54 -22.74 -32.00
CA ALA A 211 15.35 -22.41 -31.23
C ALA A 211 14.33 -23.56 -31.24
N ASN A 212 13.88 -23.94 -30.05
CA ASN A 212 12.75 -24.85 -29.84
C ASN A 212 12.03 -24.46 -28.54
N VAL A 213 10.93 -23.72 -28.67
CA VAL A 213 10.19 -23.17 -27.53
C VAL A 213 9.16 -24.17 -27.06
N SER A 214 9.26 -24.58 -25.80
CA SER A 214 8.34 -25.55 -25.19
C SER A 214 6.95 -24.97 -24.95
N SER A 215 5.94 -25.85 -24.87
CA SER A 215 4.57 -25.49 -24.51
C SER A 215 4.51 -24.78 -23.14
N LEU A 216 5.32 -25.22 -22.17
CA LEU A 216 5.40 -24.61 -20.84
C LEU A 216 5.91 -23.16 -20.90
N THR A 217 6.91 -22.88 -21.72
CA THR A 217 7.40 -21.50 -21.93
C THR A 217 6.29 -20.61 -22.50
N ARG A 218 5.47 -21.13 -23.43
CA ARG A 218 4.32 -20.42 -23.99
C ARG A 218 3.22 -20.18 -22.95
N GLN A 219 2.92 -21.15 -22.08
CA GLN A 219 1.97 -21.00 -20.98
C GLN A 219 2.40 -19.90 -20.01
N PHE A 220 3.68 -19.85 -19.61
CA PHE A 220 4.17 -18.76 -18.77
C PHE A 220 4.12 -17.41 -19.47
N ALA A 221 4.35 -17.34 -20.79
CA ALA A 221 4.16 -16.12 -21.56
C ALA A 221 2.68 -15.67 -21.56
N ALA A 222 1.74 -16.60 -21.62
CA ALA A 222 0.31 -16.33 -21.49
C ALA A 222 -0.02 -15.71 -20.11
N GLN A 223 0.52 -16.28 -19.03
CA GLN A 223 0.37 -15.73 -17.68
C GLN A 223 0.93 -14.30 -17.54
N ILE A 224 2.03 -13.98 -18.24
CA ILE A 224 2.57 -12.61 -18.28
C ILE A 224 1.56 -11.63 -18.90
N CYS A 225 0.85 -12.06 -19.95
CA CYS A 225 -0.19 -11.28 -20.62
C CYS A 225 -1.43 -11.12 -19.73
N ASP A 226 -1.88 -12.18 -19.06
CA ASP A 226 -3.04 -12.12 -18.15
C ASP A 226 -2.79 -11.18 -16.96
N LEU A 227 -1.58 -11.23 -16.40
CA LEU A 227 -1.15 -10.32 -15.33
C LEU A 227 -0.98 -8.88 -15.83
N HIS A 228 -0.65 -8.67 -17.12
CA HIS A 228 -0.63 -7.34 -17.72
C HIS A 228 -2.03 -6.74 -17.76
N SER A 229 -2.99 -7.49 -18.28
CA SER A 229 -4.39 -7.08 -18.38
C SER A 229 -4.98 -6.81 -17.00
N SER A 230 -4.73 -7.72 -16.04
CA SER A 230 -5.13 -7.52 -14.64
C SER A 230 -4.55 -6.24 -14.04
N LYS A 231 -3.27 -5.95 -14.31
CA LYS A 231 -2.62 -4.72 -13.85
C LYS A 231 -3.28 -3.48 -14.46
N ALA A 232 -3.65 -3.52 -15.74
CA ALA A 232 -4.36 -2.44 -16.43
C ALA A 232 -5.70 -2.14 -15.76
N VAL A 233 -6.51 -3.18 -15.55
CA VAL A 233 -7.83 -3.06 -14.89
C VAL A 233 -7.70 -2.45 -13.50
N ILE A 234 -6.78 -2.95 -12.66
CA ILE A 234 -6.60 -2.42 -11.30
C ILE A 234 -6.08 -0.97 -11.34
N GLN A 235 -5.23 -0.63 -12.31
CA GLN A 235 -4.72 0.73 -12.46
C GLN A 235 -5.83 1.70 -12.89
N ASN A 236 -6.72 1.29 -13.80
CA ASN A 236 -7.86 2.10 -14.22
C ASN A 236 -8.83 2.32 -13.06
N GLN A 237 -9.14 1.28 -12.28
CA GLN A 237 -9.93 1.41 -11.06
C GLN A 237 -9.30 2.38 -10.05
N LEU A 238 -7.98 2.32 -9.85
CA LEU A 238 -7.28 3.27 -8.99
C LEU A 238 -7.44 4.71 -9.51
N VAL A 239 -7.30 4.92 -10.81
CA VAL A 239 -7.44 6.26 -11.42
C VAL A 239 -8.86 6.78 -11.24
N GLU A 240 -9.89 5.97 -11.45
CA GLU A 240 -11.29 6.38 -11.21
C GLU A 240 -11.53 6.76 -9.75
N LEU A 241 -11.03 5.97 -8.79
CA LEU A 241 -11.13 6.30 -7.37
C LEU A 241 -10.42 7.60 -7.01
N LEU A 242 -9.34 7.95 -7.71
CA LEU A 242 -8.63 9.22 -7.50
C LEU A 242 -9.33 10.42 -8.14
N LYS A 243 -10.37 10.23 -8.95
CA LYS A 243 -11.16 11.34 -9.53
C LYS A 243 -12.27 11.84 -8.61
N LEU A 244 -12.48 11.22 -7.45
CA LEU A 244 -13.51 11.63 -6.51
C LEU A 244 -13.27 13.07 -6.02
N GLU A 245 -14.37 13.81 -5.86
CA GLU A 245 -14.37 15.26 -5.59
C GLU A 245 -13.61 15.61 -4.30
N ASP A 246 -13.73 14.77 -3.26
CA ASP A 246 -13.02 14.91 -1.99
C ASP A 246 -11.50 15.00 -2.13
N PHE A 247 -10.93 14.55 -3.26
CA PHE A 247 -9.49 14.50 -3.49
C PHE A 247 -8.97 15.64 -4.36
N VAL A 248 -9.83 16.50 -4.91
CA VAL A 248 -9.45 17.57 -5.86
C VAL A 248 -8.37 18.49 -5.26
N LYS A 249 -8.60 19.04 -4.07
CA LYS A 249 -7.63 19.92 -3.39
C LYS A 249 -6.29 19.23 -3.07
N TYR A 250 -6.32 17.93 -2.78
CA TYR A 250 -5.09 17.15 -2.59
C TYR A 250 -4.34 17.00 -3.91
N HIS A 251 -5.06 16.77 -5.00
CA HIS A 251 -4.50 16.60 -6.34
C HIS A 251 -3.87 17.89 -6.86
N GLU A 252 -4.47 19.05 -6.64
CA GLU A 252 -3.86 20.36 -6.95
C GLU A 252 -2.47 20.51 -6.32
N VAL A 253 -2.30 20.07 -5.07
CA VAL A 253 -1.00 20.07 -4.41
C VAL A 253 -0.08 19.01 -5.02
N PHE A 254 -0.56 17.79 -5.23
CA PHE A 254 0.23 16.68 -5.77
C PHE A 254 0.73 16.92 -7.19
N GLU A 255 -0.02 17.67 -8.02
CA GLU A 255 0.39 18.09 -9.36
C GLU A 255 1.66 18.95 -9.33
N ARG A 256 1.80 19.83 -8.32
CA ARG A 256 3.00 20.67 -8.16
C ARG A 256 4.27 19.83 -7.93
N PHE A 257 4.11 18.60 -7.44
CA PHE A 257 5.20 17.62 -7.30
C PHE A 257 5.30 16.65 -8.48
N GLY A 258 4.39 16.67 -9.44
CA GLY A 258 4.36 15.73 -10.56
C GLY A 258 4.17 14.27 -10.11
N PHE A 259 3.42 14.06 -9.03
CA PHE A 259 3.09 12.73 -8.54
C PHE A 259 2.14 12.02 -9.51
N GLY A 260 2.44 10.76 -9.83
CA GLY A 260 1.55 9.91 -10.61
C GLY A 260 0.48 9.24 -9.73
N PRO A 261 -0.42 8.44 -10.33
CA PRO A 261 -1.51 7.78 -9.60
C PRO A 261 -1.04 6.92 -8.42
N ILE A 262 0.11 6.26 -8.56
CA ILE A 262 0.68 5.40 -7.51
C ILE A 262 1.17 6.23 -6.31
N GLU A 263 1.91 7.31 -6.55
CA GLU A 263 2.36 8.23 -5.51
C GLU A 263 1.16 8.85 -4.79
N ARG A 264 0.19 9.38 -5.56
CA ARG A 264 -1.04 9.98 -5.02
C ARG A 264 -1.80 9.00 -4.14
N GLY A 265 -2.10 7.81 -4.66
CA GLY A 265 -2.83 6.79 -3.91
C GLY A 265 -2.12 6.38 -2.61
N TRP A 266 -0.80 6.14 -2.65
CA TRP A 266 -0.07 5.76 -1.44
C TRP A 266 0.02 6.87 -0.41
N ILE A 267 0.12 8.14 -0.81
CA ILE A 267 0.14 9.27 0.13
C ILE A 267 -1.27 9.49 0.69
N LEU A 268 -2.27 9.64 -0.18
CA LEU A 268 -3.67 9.89 0.17
C LEU A 268 -4.21 8.82 1.13
N SER A 269 -3.91 7.54 0.87
CA SER A 269 -4.31 6.42 1.74
C SER A 269 -3.78 6.50 3.17
N ARG A 270 -2.82 7.38 3.45
CA ARG A 270 -2.24 7.58 4.78
C ARG A 270 -2.76 8.84 5.44
N ILE A 271 -3.04 9.88 4.67
CA ILE A 271 -3.25 11.24 5.18
C ILE A 271 -4.69 11.72 5.10
N PHE A 272 -5.58 11.00 4.42
CA PHE A 272 -6.99 11.35 4.34
C PHE A 272 -7.79 10.82 5.54
N PRO A 273 -8.71 11.61 6.11
CA PRO A 273 -8.93 13.05 5.86
C PRO A 273 -7.82 13.91 6.52
N PHE A 274 -7.50 15.07 5.94
CA PHE A 274 -6.32 15.85 6.35
C PHE A 274 -6.55 16.67 7.62
N ASP A 275 -7.80 16.99 7.98
CA ASP A 275 -8.08 17.82 9.15
C ASP A 275 -7.65 17.16 10.48
N SER A 276 -7.26 15.86 10.45
CA SER A 276 -6.54 15.20 11.55
C SER A 276 -5.22 15.87 11.91
N PHE A 277 -4.59 16.49 10.92
CA PHE A 277 -3.34 17.19 11.07
C PHE A 277 -3.58 18.66 11.42
N LEU A 278 -4.74 19.22 11.07
CA LEU A 278 -5.10 20.61 11.34
C LEU A 278 -5.54 20.83 12.79
N CYS A 279 -6.09 19.81 13.45
CA CYS A 279 -6.46 19.87 14.87
C CYS A 279 -5.27 19.75 15.84
N MET A 280 -4.03 19.83 15.34
CA MET A 280 -2.81 19.64 16.13
C MET A 280 -1.86 20.83 15.98
N PRO A 281 -0.99 21.09 16.98
CA PRO A 281 0.11 22.02 16.81
C PRO A 281 0.98 21.64 15.59
N LYS A 282 1.29 22.61 14.73
CA LYS A 282 1.96 22.39 13.43
C LYS A 282 3.20 21.50 13.51
N LYS A 283 4.04 21.66 14.55
CA LYS A 283 5.23 20.82 14.77
C LYS A 283 4.88 19.36 15.04
N ALA A 284 3.83 19.10 15.82
CA ALA A 284 3.34 17.75 16.10
C ALA A 284 2.68 17.12 14.87
N ALA A 285 1.87 17.91 14.14
CA ALA A 285 1.24 17.51 12.89
C ALA A 285 2.29 17.07 11.84
N LEU A 286 3.34 17.87 11.62
CA LEU A 286 4.42 17.54 10.69
C LEU A 286 5.15 16.25 11.08
N ARG A 287 5.45 16.07 12.38
CA ARG A 287 6.08 14.85 12.89
C ARG A 287 5.20 13.62 12.59
N ARG A 288 3.89 13.73 12.83
CA ARG A 288 2.92 12.66 12.53
C ARG A 288 2.78 12.41 11.03
N PHE A 289 2.73 13.46 10.21
CA PHE A 289 2.69 13.33 8.76
C PHE A 289 3.90 12.53 8.22
N ARG A 290 5.11 12.86 8.69
CA ARG A 290 6.33 12.08 8.39
C ARG A 290 6.18 10.61 8.78
N GLN A 291 5.64 10.32 9.97
CA GLN A 291 5.37 8.94 10.39
C GLN A 291 4.33 8.27 9.48
N ALA A 292 3.25 8.94 9.09
CA ALA A 292 2.25 8.40 8.18
C ALA A 292 2.86 7.98 6.83
N CYS A 293 3.81 8.77 6.33
CA CYS A 293 4.59 8.51 5.11
C CYS A 293 5.73 7.50 5.27
N GLY A 294 5.98 6.95 6.47
CA GLY A 294 7.08 6.00 6.71
C GLY A 294 8.45 6.64 6.92
N LEU A 295 8.50 7.95 7.13
CA LEU A 295 9.71 8.79 7.23
C LEU A 295 9.97 9.30 8.66
N GLY A 296 9.22 8.78 9.64
CA GLY A 296 9.50 8.94 11.06
C GLY A 296 10.70 8.10 11.47
N LYS A 297 11.56 8.63 12.35
CA LYS A 297 12.58 7.85 13.06
C LYS A 297 12.18 7.79 14.52
N VAL A 298 12.24 6.60 15.11
CA VAL A 298 12.07 6.43 16.56
C VAL A 298 13.38 5.85 17.10
N GLU A 299 13.85 6.45 18.18
CA GLU A 299 15.00 5.97 18.93
C GLU A 299 14.62 4.67 19.64
N LYS A 300 15.44 3.63 19.50
CA LYS A 300 15.32 2.49 20.41
C LYS A 300 16.04 2.91 21.68
N SER A 301 15.31 3.04 22.78
CA SER A 301 15.86 2.87 24.11
C SER A 301 15.58 1.43 24.51
N SER A 302 16.47 0.52 24.14
CA SER A 302 16.55 -0.82 24.73
C SER A 302 17.96 -0.92 25.28
N GLY A 303 18.12 -1.29 26.54
CA GLY A 303 19.36 -1.18 27.35
C GLY A 303 20.66 -1.79 26.80
N GLN A 304 20.68 -2.29 25.57
CA GLN A 304 21.87 -2.70 24.83
C GLN A 304 22.47 -1.60 23.91
N ILE A 305 21.93 -0.38 23.91
CA ILE A 305 22.36 0.70 22.99
C ILE A 305 23.46 1.60 23.60
N ALA A 306 24.02 1.25 24.75
CA ALA A 306 25.25 1.88 25.26
C ALA A 306 26.48 1.68 24.33
N ALA A 307 26.40 0.80 23.32
CA ALA A 307 27.45 0.57 22.34
C ALA A 307 27.26 1.35 21.02
N GLY A 308 27.18 2.69 21.07
CA GLY A 308 27.54 3.61 19.98
C GLY A 308 26.86 3.49 18.59
N LYS A 309 25.92 2.58 18.37
CA LYS A 309 25.23 2.34 17.08
C LYS A 309 23.72 2.59 17.19
N GLY A 310 23.34 3.75 17.73
CA GLY A 310 21.96 4.23 17.84
C GLY A 310 21.31 4.55 16.47
N GLY A 311 21.17 3.55 15.60
CA GLY A 311 20.43 3.68 14.35
C GLY A 311 18.92 3.66 14.63
N GLY A 312 18.29 4.83 14.77
CA GLY A 312 16.84 4.92 14.94
C GLY A 312 16.08 4.11 13.86
N LYS A 313 15.08 3.32 14.28
CA LYS A 313 14.27 2.53 13.35
C LYS A 313 13.26 3.45 12.66
N TRP A 314 13.14 3.30 11.35
CA TRP A 314 12.09 3.98 10.61
C TRP A 314 10.71 3.45 11.03
N THR A 315 9.76 4.35 11.23
CA THR A 315 8.38 4.03 11.62
C THR A 315 7.39 4.48 10.56
N GLY A 316 6.25 3.77 10.48
CA GLY A 316 5.17 4.06 9.54
C GLY A 316 5.06 3.09 8.36
N CYS A 317 4.42 3.55 7.27
CA CYS A 317 4.13 2.70 6.12
C CYS A 317 5.38 2.49 5.24
N SER A 318 5.87 1.25 5.19
CA SER A 318 7.03 0.88 4.36
C SER A 318 6.77 1.05 2.87
N ASN A 319 5.53 0.84 2.41
CA ASN A 319 5.13 1.01 1.02
C ASN A 319 5.17 2.49 0.60
N THR A 320 4.53 3.39 1.35
CA THR A 320 4.59 4.83 1.07
C THR A 320 6.03 5.33 1.05
N ARG A 321 6.87 4.90 2.02
CA ARG A 321 8.30 5.23 2.00
C ARG A 321 8.99 4.73 0.73
N SER A 322 8.75 3.49 0.32
CA SER A 322 9.33 2.92 -0.89
C SER A 322 8.91 3.69 -2.15
N VAL A 323 7.69 4.20 -2.19
CA VAL A 323 7.16 4.97 -3.32
C VAL A 323 7.80 6.36 -3.37
N LEU A 324 7.90 7.06 -2.24
CA LEU A 324 8.65 8.31 -2.14
C LEU A 324 10.13 8.13 -2.51
N TRP A 325 10.69 6.96 -2.17
CA TRP A 325 12.04 6.58 -2.56
C TRP A 325 12.21 6.45 -4.07
N THR A 326 11.33 5.69 -4.70
CA THR A 326 11.31 5.53 -6.15
C THR A 326 11.08 6.87 -6.85
N TYR A 327 10.20 7.72 -6.33
CA TYR A 327 9.99 9.08 -6.83
C TYR A 327 11.30 9.89 -6.77
N CYS A 328 12.00 9.91 -5.63
CA CYS A 328 13.29 10.60 -5.51
C CYS A 328 14.32 10.05 -6.50
N TYR A 329 14.41 8.72 -6.65
CA TYR A 329 15.36 8.05 -7.52
C TYR A 329 15.09 8.28 -9.02
N THR A 330 13.81 8.40 -9.41
CA THR A 330 13.40 8.48 -10.82
C THR A 330 13.11 9.90 -11.30
N ARG A 331 12.66 10.80 -10.42
CA ARG A 331 12.28 12.17 -10.77
C ARG A 331 13.27 13.23 -10.30
N ILE A 332 13.83 13.09 -9.09
CA ILE A 332 14.70 14.12 -8.50
C ILE A 332 16.18 13.84 -8.80
N GLU A 333 16.65 12.61 -8.63
CA GLU A 333 18.06 12.28 -8.80
C GLU A 333 18.56 12.46 -10.25
N PRO A 334 17.86 12.02 -11.31
CA PRO A 334 18.35 12.14 -12.68
C PRO A 334 18.44 13.61 -13.13
N ASN A 335 19.43 13.95 -13.97
CA ASN A 335 19.55 15.28 -14.60
C ASN A 335 18.75 15.39 -15.92
N LYS A 336 17.76 14.51 -16.12
CA LYS A 336 17.06 14.38 -17.40
C LYS A 336 15.73 15.14 -17.46
N ASN A 337 15.19 15.60 -16.32
CA ASN A 337 13.96 16.36 -16.31
C ASN A 337 14.23 17.81 -16.74
N LYS A 338 13.67 18.19 -17.89
CA LYS A 338 13.84 19.53 -18.48
C LYS A 338 12.92 20.58 -17.87
N SER A 339 11.82 20.18 -17.21
CA SER A 339 10.84 21.07 -16.61
C SER A 339 10.54 20.66 -15.16
N TYR A 340 11.29 21.22 -14.21
CA TYR A 340 10.95 21.08 -12.80
C TYR A 340 10.05 22.24 -12.37
N SER A 341 8.99 21.93 -11.62
CA SER A 341 8.27 22.95 -10.85
C SER A 341 9.19 23.59 -9.81
N PRO A 342 8.85 24.77 -9.26
CA PRO A 342 9.66 25.42 -8.22
C PRO A 342 9.95 24.49 -7.01
N LEU A 343 8.95 23.71 -6.57
CA LEU A 343 9.11 22.75 -5.47
C LEU A 343 10.03 21.58 -5.84
N GLN A 344 9.98 21.11 -7.09
CA GLN A 344 10.89 20.08 -7.56
C GLN A 344 12.33 20.60 -7.72
N GLN A 345 12.50 21.87 -8.09
CA GLN A 345 13.80 22.53 -8.13
C GLN A 345 14.39 22.65 -6.71
N GLU A 346 13.59 23.05 -5.72
CA GLU A 346 14.00 23.08 -4.31
C GLU A 346 14.49 21.69 -3.84
N LEU A 347 13.75 20.63 -4.18
CA LEU A 347 14.14 19.25 -3.84
C LEU A 347 15.39 18.79 -4.58
N LYS A 348 15.52 19.16 -5.86
CA LYS A 348 16.69 18.85 -6.69
C LYS A 348 17.94 19.47 -6.09
N GLN A 349 17.87 20.75 -5.75
CA GLN A 349 18.98 21.49 -5.15
C GLN A 349 19.39 20.87 -3.81
N PHE A 350 18.42 20.60 -2.94
CA PHE A 350 18.64 19.92 -1.66
C PHE A 350 19.30 18.53 -1.83
N PHE A 351 18.89 17.77 -2.84
CA PHE A 351 19.49 16.48 -3.15
C PHE A 351 20.95 16.64 -3.62
N LEU A 352 21.23 17.60 -4.51
CA LEU A 352 22.57 17.83 -5.05
C LEU A 352 23.56 18.23 -3.94
N GLU A 353 23.17 19.13 -3.05
CA GLU A 353 23.97 19.55 -1.89
C GLU A 353 24.35 18.36 -0.99
N ARG A 354 23.42 17.42 -0.77
CA ARG A 354 23.68 16.27 0.11
C ARG A 354 24.37 15.11 -0.59
N SER A 355 24.13 14.94 -1.88
CA SER A 355 24.64 13.82 -2.67
C SER A 355 26.05 14.05 -3.21
N ARG A 356 26.61 15.26 -3.07
CA ARG A 356 28.00 15.57 -3.40
C ARG A 356 28.90 15.58 -2.17
N ASP A 357 30.15 15.17 -2.35
CA ASP A 357 31.21 15.32 -1.35
C ASP A 357 31.86 16.71 -1.43
N ALA A 358 32.85 16.97 -0.57
CA ALA A 358 33.56 18.25 -0.51
C ALA A 358 34.28 18.60 -1.83
N ARG A 359 34.55 17.63 -2.70
CA ARG A 359 35.18 17.80 -4.01
C ARG A 359 34.16 17.88 -5.14
N GLY A 360 32.86 17.93 -4.82
CA GLY A 360 31.77 17.99 -5.79
C GLY A 360 31.42 16.65 -6.45
N ALA A 361 32.10 15.55 -6.10
CA ALA A 361 31.84 14.25 -6.69
C ALA A 361 30.60 13.59 -6.07
N LYS A 362 29.85 12.83 -6.88
CA LYS A 362 28.65 12.13 -6.42
C LYS A 362 29.03 11.02 -5.45
N LYS A 363 28.53 11.10 -4.23
CA LYS A 363 28.64 10.07 -3.19
C LYS A 363 28.11 8.73 -3.69
N ARG A 364 28.66 7.64 -3.16
CA ARG A 364 28.29 6.26 -3.50
C ARG A 364 27.81 5.48 -2.27
N GLY A 365 27.18 4.33 -2.52
CA GLY A 365 26.77 3.40 -1.47
C GLY A 365 25.86 4.04 -0.41
N ARG A 366 26.19 3.81 0.86
CA ARG A 366 25.40 4.25 2.02
C ARG A 366 25.20 5.77 2.07
N ASN A 367 26.22 6.55 1.74
CA ASN A 367 26.15 8.01 1.77
C ASN A 367 25.16 8.58 0.75
N LEU A 368 25.04 7.94 -0.42
CA LEU A 368 24.03 8.30 -1.41
C LEU A 368 22.63 7.93 -0.93
N ALA A 369 22.46 6.77 -0.30
CA ALA A 369 21.20 6.38 0.32
C ALA A 369 20.81 7.34 1.46
N ASP A 370 21.75 7.87 2.24
CA ASP A 370 21.42 8.84 3.27
C ASP A 370 20.98 10.20 2.70
N ALA A 371 21.65 10.70 1.65
CA ALA A 371 21.26 11.93 0.96
C ALA A 371 19.84 11.84 0.38
N ARG A 372 19.56 10.71 -0.25
CA ARG A 372 18.30 10.40 -0.90
C ARG A 372 17.21 10.25 0.21
N ASN A 373 17.52 9.67 1.39
CA ASN A 373 16.57 9.55 2.52
C ASN A 373 16.24 10.91 3.13
N ALA A 374 17.25 11.77 3.27
CA ALA A 374 17.05 13.15 3.69
C ALA A 374 16.16 13.91 2.71
N THR A 375 16.35 13.70 1.40
CA THR A 375 15.53 14.32 0.35
C THR A 375 14.08 13.87 0.44
N CYS A 376 13.80 12.59 0.70
CA CYS A 376 12.43 12.12 0.91
C CYS A 376 11.77 12.75 2.14
N ARG A 377 12.52 13.00 3.21
CA ARG A 377 12.01 13.74 4.39
C ARG A 377 11.67 15.18 4.03
N LYS A 378 12.57 15.88 3.32
CA LYS A 378 12.31 17.24 2.82
C LYS A 378 11.08 17.27 1.90
N LEU A 379 10.91 16.28 1.02
CA LEU A 379 9.71 16.11 0.19
C LEU A 379 8.45 16.03 1.06
N ALA A 380 8.43 15.18 2.09
CA ALA A 380 7.29 15.10 3.00
C ALA A 380 7.01 16.43 3.72
N ASP A 381 8.05 17.20 4.07
CA ASP A 381 7.88 18.52 4.70
C ASP A 381 7.22 19.52 3.77
N LEU A 382 7.66 19.55 2.50
CA LEU A 382 7.09 20.42 1.50
C LEU A 382 5.64 20.02 1.19
N VAL A 383 5.37 18.73 0.97
CA VAL A 383 4.00 18.24 0.75
C VAL A 383 3.09 18.59 1.92
N PHE A 384 3.55 18.40 3.16
CA PHE A 384 2.79 18.80 4.35
C PHE A 384 2.52 20.31 4.38
N ARG A 385 3.52 21.14 4.07
CA ARG A 385 3.38 22.60 4.04
C ARG A 385 2.32 23.03 3.02
N GLU A 386 2.40 22.52 1.81
CA GLU A 386 1.47 22.87 0.73
C GLU A 386 0.04 22.38 1.04
N LEU A 387 -0.11 21.15 1.55
CA LEU A 387 -1.42 20.62 1.96
C LEU A 387 -2.02 21.42 3.12
N HIS A 388 -1.21 21.75 4.13
CA HIS A 388 -1.66 22.55 5.26
C HIS A 388 -2.06 23.98 4.84
N GLN A 389 -1.50 24.51 3.76
CA GLN A 389 -1.92 25.81 3.22
C GLN A 389 -3.19 25.70 2.39
N ALA A 390 -3.34 24.64 1.58
CA ALA A 390 -4.48 24.47 0.67
C ALA A 390 -5.76 23.97 1.35
N LEU A 391 -5.63 23.26 2.49
CA LEU A 391 -6.73 22.60 3.19
C LEU A 391 -7.09 23.25 4.54
N LYS A 392 -6.39 24.32 4.92
CA LYS A 392 -6.79 25.18 6.04
C LYS A 392 -7.82 26.18 5.54
#